data_AF-A0AA35SQY2-F1
#
_entry.id   AF-A0AA35SQY2-F1
#
_cell.length_a   1.000
_cell.length_b   1.000
_cell.length_c   1.000
_cell.angle_alpha   90.00
_cell.angle_beta   90.00
_cell.angle_gamma   90.00
#
_symmetry.space_group_name_H-M   'P 1'
#
loop_
_entity.id
_entity.type
_entity.pdbx_description
1 polymer ?
#
loop_
_entity_poly.entity_id
_entity_poly.type
_entity_poly.pdbx_seq_one_letter_code
_entity_poly.pdbx_strand_id
1 'polypeptide(L)'
;MMSEPNHSQAGGRVNWLASMAQDVHKGRHSEVDFMNGLICRKGIETGIPTPFHDAIVDAMHGIDDGSLKPDPANVDIIMRAVGM
;
A
#
# COMPACT_ATOMS: atom_id res chain seq x y z
N MET A 1 31.10 33.39 -25.68
CA MET A 1 29.83 34.06 -25.34
C MET A 1 28.71 33.11 -25.74
N MET A 2 28.42 32.13 -24.87
CA MET A 2 27.33 31.17 -25.05
C MET A 2 26.67 31.10 -23.68
N SER A 3 25.55 31.80 -23.56
CA SER A 3 24.68 31.76 -22.40
C SER A 3 23.58 30.77 -22.73
N GLU A 4 23.65 29.56 -22.19
CA GLU A 4 22.54 28.61 -22.27
C GLU A 4 21.41 29.01 -21.31
N PRO A 5 20.14 28.74 -21.66
CA PRO A 5 19.00 29.12 -20.85
C PRO A 5 18.84 28.22 -19.61
N ASN A 6 18.56 28.85 -18.47
CA ASN A 6 18.17 28.21 -17.22
C ASN A 6 16.74 27.64 -17.37
N HIS A 7 16.61 26.33 -17.55
CA HIS A 7 15.34 25.65 -17.31
C HIS A 7 15.15 25.43 -15.81
N SER A 8 14.63 26.44 -15.13
CA SER A 8 14.10 26.29 -13.78
C SER A 8 12.83 25.41 -13.83
N GLN A 9 13.00 24.10 -13.69
CA GLN A 9 11.91 23.21 -13.28
C GLN A 9 11.63 23.46 -11.79
N ALA A 10 10.91 24.55 -11.50
CA ALA A 10 10.21 24.71 -10.24
C ALA A 10 8.95 23.83 -10.26
N GLY A 11 9.14 22.51 -10.24
CA GLY A 11 8.07 21.57 -9.93
C GLY A 11 7.92 21.50 -8.43
N GLY A 12 6.93 22.21 -7.87
CA GLY A 12 6.55 22.05 -6.46
C GLY A 12 6.36 20.56 -6.15
N ARG A 13 6.79 20.11 -4.95
CA ARG A 13 6.74 18.70 -4.50
C ARG A 13 5.38 18.05 -4.80
N VAL A 14 5.25 17.40 -5.96
CA VAL A 14 4.07 16.61 -6.28
C VAL A 14 4.20 15.31 -5.49
N ASN A 15 3.30 15.11 -4.54
CA ASN A 15 3.23 13.87 -3.80
C ASN A 15 2.60 12.80 -4.70
N TRP A 16 3.43 11.96 -5.33
CA TRP A 16 3.02 10.88 -6.22
C TRP A 16 2.43 9.67 -5.49
N LEU A 17 2.39 9.69 -4.15
CA LEU A 17 1.72 8.65 -3.39
C LEU A 17 0.23 8.69 -3.72
N ALA A 18 -0.34 7.55 -4.11
CA ALA A 18 -1.79 7.37 -4.22
C ALA A 18 -2.47 7.74 -2.89
N SER A 19 -3.74 8.17 -2.91
CA SER A 19 -4.46 8.68 -1.72
C SER A 19 -4.27 7.80 -0.48
N MET A 20 -4.44 6.49 -0.64
CA MET A 20 -4.19 5.47 0.39
C MET A 20 -2.75 5.50 0.95
N ALA A 21 -1.73 5.61 0.10
CA ALA A 21 -0.35 5.69 0.54
C ALA A 21 -0.03 7.02 1.25
N GLN A 22 -0.74 8.10 0.93
CA GLN A 22 -0.67 9.35 1.69
C GLN A 22 -1.33 9.23 3.07
N ASP A 23 -2.43 8.48 3.17
CA ASP A 23 -3.17 8.24 4.42
C ASP A 23 -2.35 7.38 5.38
N VAL A 24 -1.74 6.32 4.88
CA VAL A 24 -0.79 5.48 5.63
C VAL A 24 0.40 6.31 6.12
N HIS A 25 0.97 7.18 5.27
CA HIS A 25 2.06 8.07 5.69
C HIS A 25 1.64 9.10 6.77
N LYS A 26 0.34 9.41 6.85
CA LYS A 26 -0.24 10.31 7.86
C LYS A 26 -0.77 9.55 9.09
N GLY A 27 -0.58 8.23 9.17
CA GLY A 27 -1.02 7.41 10.29
C GLY A 27 -2.54 7.31 10.42
N ARG A 28 -3.29 7.46 9.32
CA ARG A 28 -4.72 7.21 9.29
C ARG A 28 -4.99 5.74 8.99
N HIS A 29 -6.05 5.19 9.59
CA HIS A 29 -6.55 3.88 9.20
C HIS A 29 -6.79 3.82 7.70
N SER A 30 -6.31 2.74 7.09
CA SER A 30 -6.45 2.51 5.67
C SER A 30 -7.84 1.96 5.31
N GLU A 31 -8.36 2.23 4.11
CA GLU A 31 -9.62 1.64 3.61
C GLU A 31 -9.47 0.17 3.17
N VAL A 32 -8.42 -0.54 3.65
CA VAL A 32 -8.06 -1.90 3.20
C VAL A 32 -9.20 -2.90 3.38
N ASP A 33 -9.99 -2.78 4.46
CA ASP A 33 -11.11 -3.67 4.78
C ASP A 33 -12.32 -3.50 3.86
N PHE A 34 -12.47 -2.30 3.28
CA PHE A 34 -13.53 -2.01 2.33
C PHE A 34 -13.19 -2.56 0.95
N MET A 35 -11.94 -2.42 0.52
CA MET A 35 -11.50 -2.88 -0.80
C MET A 35 -11.04 -4.35 -0.80
N ASN A 36 -9.90 -4.63 -0.17
CA ASN A 36 -9.35 -5.99 -0.13
C ASN A 36 -10.21 -6.90 0.74
N GLY A 37 -10.70 -6.39 1.87
CA GLY A 37 -11.62 -7.15 2.72
C GLY A 37 -12.92 -7.54 2.02
N LEU A 38 -13.43 -6.73 1.07
CA LEU A 38 -14.59 -7.13 0.25
C LEU A 38 -14.26 -8.30 -0.67
N ILE A 39 -13.06 -8.32 -1.26
CA ILE A 39 -12.60 -9.43 -2.11
C ILE A 39 -12.49 -10.70 -1.27
N CYS A 40 -11.91 -10.63 -0.07
CA CYS A 40 -11.81 -11.76 0.86
C CYS A 40 -13.20 -12.32 1.21
N ARG A 41 -14.15 -11.44 1.57
CA ARG A 41 -15.54 -11.84 1.84
C ARG A 41 -16.20 -12.52 0.64
N LYS A 42 -16.00 -11.99 -0.57
CA LYS A 42 -16.53 -12.61 -1.80
C LYS A 42 -15.86 -13.94 -2.13
N GLY A 43 -14.57 -14.08 -1.84
CA GLY A 43 -13.86 -15.35 -1.95
C GLY A 43 -14.49 -16.42 -1.06
N ILE A 44 -14.76 -16.09 0.21
CA ILE A 44 -15.46 -16.98 1.15
C ILE A 44 -16.86 -17.35 0.64
N GLU A 45 -17.66 -16.36 0.22
CA GLU A 45 -19.02 -16.58 -0.31
C GLU A 45 -19.04 -17.51 -1.53
N THR A 46 -18.00 -17.48 -2.35
CA THR A 46 -17.90 -18.23 -3.62
C THR A 46 -17.04 -19.48 -3.53
N GLY A 47 -16.39 -19.73 -2.39
CA GLY A 47 -15.45 -20.83 -2.22
C GLY A 47 -14.14 -20.67 -3.00
N ILE A 48 -13.78 -19.45 -3.39
CA ILE A 48 -12.53 -19.13 -4.11
C ILE A 48 -11.53 -18.54 -3.11
N PRO A 49 -10.38 -19.20 -2.86
CA PRO A 49 -9.34 -18.64 -1.99
C PRO A 49 -8.75 -17.35 -2.54
N THR A 50 -8.48 -16.38 -1.66
CA THR A 50 -7.91 -15.06 -1.99
C THR A 50 -6.60 -14.79 -1.24
N PRO A 51 -5.62 -15.70 -1.29
CA PRO A 51 -4.48 -15.72 -0.36
C PRO A 51 -3.66 -14.43 -0.34
N PHE A 52 -3.51 -13.78 -1.50
CA PHE A 52 -2.83 -12.49 -1.56
C PHE A 52 -3.63 -11.36 -0.92
N HIS A 53 -4.95 -11.32 -1.12
CA HIS A 53 -5.78 -10.29 -0.48
C HIS A 53 -5.84 -10.50 1.03
N ASP A 54 -5.91 -11.75 1.48
CA ASP A 54 -5.87 -12.10 2.90
C ASP A 54 -4.54 -11.61 3.53
N ALA A 55 -3.40 -11.97 2.92
CA ALA A 55 -2.09 -11.56 3.39
C ALA A 55 -1.86 -10.03 3.36
N ILE A 56 -2.44 -9.33 2.37
CA ILE A 56 -2.38 -7.86 2.30
C ILE A 56 -3.20 -7.22 3.41
N VAL A 57 -4.41 -7.74 3.70
CA VAL A 57 -5.25 -7.24 4.79
C VAL A 57 -4.53 -7.40 6.13
N ASP A 58 -3.96 -8.59 6.39
CA ASP A 58 -3.20 -8.87 7.61
C ASP A 58 -1.98 -7.94 7.77
N ALA A 59 -1.21 -7.73 6.69
CA ALA A 59 -0.06 -6.82 6.72
C ALA A 59 -0.48 -5.37 7.00
N MET A 60 -1.61 -4.93 6.44
CA MET A 60 -2.13 -3.58 6.68
C MET A 60 -2.69 -3.41 8.09
N HIS A 61 -3.35 -4.43 8.66
CA HIS A 61 -3.75 -4.40 10.07
C HIS A 61 -2.55 -4.26 11.01
N GLY A 62 -1.45 -4.95 10.70
CA GLY A 62 -0.22 -4.78 11.47
C GLY A 62 0.40 -3.37 11.33
N ILE A 63 0.26 -2.72 10.18
CA ILE A 63 0.69 -1.32 10.01
C ILE A 63 -0.20 -0.38 10.83
N ASP A 64 -1.51 -0.61 10.82
CA ASP A 64 -2.50 0.21 11.51
C ASP A 64 -2.38 0.11 13.04
N ASP A 65 -2.07 -1.07 13.59
CA ASP A 65 -1.86 -1.30 15.03
C ASP A 65 -0.42 -1.04 15.52
N GLY A 66 0.50 -0.76 14.59
CA GLY A 66 1.90 -0.44 14.85
C GLY A 66 2.81 -1.65 15.08
N SER A 67 2.33 -2.89 14.92
CA SER A 67 3.15 -4.10 14.97
C SER A 67 4.05 -4.27 13.74
N LEU A 68 3.70 -3.64 12.61
CA LEU A 68 4.50 -3.53 11.39
C LEU A 68 4.78 -2.05 11.06
N LYS A 69 5.98 -1.78 10.55
CA LYS A 69 6.30 -0.47 9.98
C LYS A 69 5.89 -0.43 8.51
N PRO A 70 5.42 0.71 7.99
CA PRO A 70 5.14 0.87 6.56
C PRO A 70 6.47 0.91 5.78
N ASP A 71 6.99 -0.27 5.44
CA ASP A 71 8.29 -0.48 4.80
C ASP A 71 8.13 -1.38 3.56
N PRO A 72 8.83 -1.11 2.45
CA PRO A 72 8.83 -1.99 1.27
C PRO A 72 9.17 -3.45 1.57
N ALA A 73 9.93 -3.74 2.63
CA ALA A 73 10.26 -5.11 3.06
C ALA A 73 9.01 -5.93 3.46
N ASN A 74 7.86 -5.30 3.71
CA ASN A 74 6.61 -6.02 3.98
C ASN A 74 6.14 -6.86 2.79
N VAL A 75 6.62 -6.57 1.56
CA VAL A 75 6.38 -7.43 0.40
C VAL A 75 6.88 -8.86 0.68
N ASP A 76 8.04 -9.01 1.31
CA ASP A 76 8.60 -10.34 1.61
C ASP A 76 7.74 -11.10 2.64
N ILE A 77 7.11 -10.39 3.57
CA ILE A 77 6.18 -10.98 4.55
C ILE A 77 4.96 -11.54 3.82
N ILE A 78 4.39 -10.75 2.90
CA ILE A 78 3.23 -11.15 2.10
C ILE A 78 3.58 -12.35 1.22
N MET A 79 4.72 -12.32 0.52
CA MET A 79 5.16 -13.44 -0.33
C MET A 79 5.31 -14.74 0.47
N ARG A 80 5.93 -14.68 1.64
CA ARG A 80 6.08 -15.86 2.52
C ARG A 80 4.74 -16.38 3.02
N ALA A 81 3.81 -15.49 3.37
CA ALA A 81 2.49 -15.86 3.85
C ALA A 81 1.69 -16.65 2.80
N VAL A 82 1.93 -16.39 1.50
CA VAL A 82 1.29 -17.11 0.39
C VAL A 82 2.10 -18.29 -0.14
N GLY A 83 3.24 -18.62 0.49
CA GLY A 83 4.07 -19.77 0.13
C GLY A 83 5.05 -19.54 -1.03
N MET A 84 5.44 -18.30 -1.27
CA MET A 84 6.44 -17.91 -2.28
C MET A 84 7.80 -17.56 -1.67
#